data_AF-A0A9D1ZDJ8-F1
#
_entry.id   AF-A0A9D1ZDJ8-F1
#
_cell.length_a   1.000
_cell.length_b   1.000
_cell.length_c   1.000
_cell.angle_alpha   90.00
_cell.angle_beta   90.00
_cell.angle_gamma   90.00
#
_symmetry.space_group_name_H-M   'P 1'
#
loop_
_entity.id
_entity.type
_entity.pdbx_description
1 polymer ?
#
loop_
_entity_poly.entity_id
_entity_poly.type
_entity_poly.pdbx_seq_one_letter_code
_entity_poly.pdbx_strand_id
1 'polypeptide(L)'
;MERRCAGVFVTLILLFMAMVLRIFVLSRSAYYAAVAGGQSSWLLEVDQSRGQIYDCNLKPLTGSETRYVAAVEPSAEAAGALYPVLAEEDREAATHALAGLTPFVIDVTSPEVYAPGVEVFEVQDRVSAGQTAVHLIGYLDSEGKGVTGLEAAFDEYLRSCGGSLSVRYATDTMGQALSSTAPEVVNENYGAGGGVVLTIDREIQQAAEQAAARYFEKGAVVVLDVHTGEIR
;
A
#
# COMPACT_ATOMS: atom_id res chain seq x y z
N MET A 1 63.81 27.14 9.38
CA MET A 1 62.79 26.19 9.90
C MET A 1 61.43 26.88 10.04
N GLU A 2 61.40 28.10 10.60
CA GLU A 2 60.19 28.91 10.86
C GLU A 2 59.27 29.15 9.64
N ARG A 3 59.82 29.42 8.46
CA ARG A 3 59.03 29.63 7.23
C ARG A 3 58.25 28.40 6.76
N ARG A 4 58.76 27.19 7.04
CA ARG A 4 58.08 25.93 6.70
C ARG A 4 56.97 25.61 7.71
N CYS A 5 57.19 25.90 8.99
CA CYS A 5 56.17 25.79 10.03
C CYS A 5 55.01 26.77 9.82
N ALA A 6 55.31 28.01 9.42
CA ALA A 6 54.29 29.01 9.09
C ALA A 6 53.44 28.58 7.88
N GLY A 7 54.05 27.98 6.86
CA GLY A 7 53.32 27.44 5.70
C GLY A 7 52.31 26.36 6.09
N VAL A 8 52.74 25.37 6.89
CA VAL A 8 51.86 24.28 7.35
C VAL A 8 50.71 24.82 8.21
N PHE A 9 50.99 25.79 9.08
CA PHE A 9 49.97 26.40 9.93
C PHE A 9 48.91 27.17 9.12
N VAL A 10 49.31 27.94 8.11
CA VAL A 10 48.38 28.64 7.21
C VAL A 10 47.55 27.64 6.39
N THR A 11 48.15 26.56 5.89
CA THR A 11 47.40 25.51 5.19
C THR A 11 46.36 24.86 6.10
N LEU A 12 46.70 24.61 7.37
CA LEU A 12 45.78 24.00 8.33
C LEU A 12 44.61 24.94 8.68
N ILE A 13 44.88 26.24 8.82
CA ILE A 13 43.82 27.26 9.00
C ILE A 13 42.90 27.31 7.79
N LEU A 14 43.44 27.29 6.56
CA LEU A 14 42.63 27.30 5.35
C LEU A 14 41.76 26.04 5.22
N LEU A 15 42.29 24.87 5.60
CA LEU A 15 41.51 23.62 5.66
C LEU A 15 40.38 23.70 6.69
N PHE A 16 40.66 24.23 7.88
CA PHE A 16 39.64 24.43 8.92
C PHE A 16 38.56 25.42 8.48
N MET A 17 38.97 26.52 7.84
CA MET A 17 38.06 27.52 7.29
C MET A 17 37.17 26.93 6.19
N ALA A 18 37.74 26.10 5.30
CA ALA A 18 36.97 25.39 4.27
C ALA A 18 35.98 24.39 4.89
N MET A 19 36.35 23.69 5.96
CA MET A 19 35.45 22.80 6.69
C MET A 19 34.30 23.57 7.34
N VAL A 20 34.58 24.70 7.99
CA VAL A 20 33.55 25.55 8.60
C VAL A 20 32.62 26.14 7.54
N LEU A 21 33.15 26.59 6.40
CA LEU A 21 32.34 27.05 5.28
C LEU A 21 31.46 25.93 4.70
N ARG A 22 32.01 24.71 4.58
CA ARG A 22 31.25 23.53 4.14
C ARG A 22 30.12 23.20 5.12
N ILE A 23 30.38 23.25 6.42
CA ILE A 23 29.37 23.07 7.47
C ILE A 23 28.31 24.18 7.40
N PHE A 24 28.72 25.44 7.20
CA PHE A 24 27.79 26.57 7.08
C PHE A 24 26.89 26.50 5.83
N VAL A 25 27.44 26.02 4.71
CA VAL A 25 26.66 25.75 3.49
C VAL A 25 25.70 24.57 3.72
N LEU A 26 26.17 23.49 4.37
CA LEU A 26 25.31 22.37 4.74
C LEU A 26 24.18 22.80 5.69
N SER A 27 24.47 23.63 6.69
CA SER A 27 23.49 24.06 7.70
C SER A 27 22.40 24.96 7.13
N ARG A 28 22.61 25.58 5.96
CA ARG A 28 21.57 26.36 5.26
C ARG A 28 20.74 25.52 4.28
N SER A 29 21.13 24.28 4.00
CA SER A 29 20.33 23.40 3.16
C SER A 29 19.12 22.89 3.95
N ALA A 30 17.91 23.13 3.43
CA ALA A 30 16.65 22.68 4.01
C ALA A 30 16.58 21.15 4.23
N TYR A 31 17.48 20.40 3.57
CA TYR A 31 17.68 18.97 3.75
C TYR A 31 17.96 18.57 5.21
N TYR A 32 18.72 19.37 5.97
CA TYR A 32 19.00 19.06 7.38
C TYR A 32 18.04 19.69 8.38
N ALA A 33 17.23 20.68 7.99
CA ALA A 33 16.12 21.13 8.83
C ALA A 33 15.02 20.06 8.90
N ALA A 34 14.81 19.31 7.81
CA ALA A 34 13.94 18.13 7.77
C ALA A 34 14.52 16.92 8.54
N VAL A 35 15.84 16.73 8.53
CA VAL A 35 16.51 15.63 9.27
C VAL A 35 16.77 15.96 10.75
N ALA A 36 16.90 17.25 11.11
CA ALA A 36 17.05 17.70 12.50
C ALA A 36 15.73 17.67 13.29
N GLY A 37 14.58 17.67 12.61
CA GLY A 37 13.30 17.22 13.16
C GLY A 37 13.25 15.70 13.29
N GLY A 38 14.32 15.09 13.82
CA GLY A 38 14.46 13.66 14.06
C GLY A 38 13.53 13.18 15.16
N GLN A 39 12.22 13.35 14.98
CA GLN A 39 11.27 12.39 15.50
C GLN A 39 11.56 11.10 14.73
N SER A 40 12.02 10.08 15.46
CA SER A 40 11.92 8.72 14.97
C SER A 40 10.46 8.58 14.52
N SER A 41 10.19 8.26 13.26
CA SER A 41 8.82 8.13 12.76
C SER A 41 8.60 6.68 12.41
N TRP A 42 7.53 6.09 12.91
CA TRP A 42 7.16 4.75 12.53
C TRP A 42 6.11 4.81 11.43
N LEU A 43 6.42 4.19 10.30
CA LEU A 43 5.51 4.07 9.17
C LEU A 43 4.80 2.71 9.26
N LEU A 44 3.48 2.75 9.43
CA LEU A 44 2.60 1.60 9.41
C LEU A 44 1.98 1.48 8.02
N GLU A 45 2.29 0.43 7.29
CA GLU A 45 1.69 0.18 5.97
C GLU A 45 0.26 -0.36 6.16
N VAL A 46 -0.73 0.36 5.62
CA VAL A 46 -2.15 0.00 5.71
C VAL A 46 -2.52 -0.96 4.59
N ASP A 47 -2.18 -0.60 3.36
CA ASP A 47 -2.47 -1.42 2.18
C ASP A 47 -1.55 -1.04 1.01
N GLN A 48 -1.34 -1.98 0.10
CA GLN A 48 -0.67 -1.76 -1.18
C GLN A 48 -1.64 -2.00 -2.32
N SER A 49 -1.79 -0.98 -3.16
CA SER A 49 -2.55 -1.08 -4.41
C SER A 49 -1.64 -1.55 -5.54
N ARG A 50 -2.28 -2.19 -6.53
CA ARG A 50 -1.66 -2.69 -7.75
C ARG A 50 -2.52 -2.25 -8.93
N GLY A 51 -1.91 -2.14 -10.11
CA GLY A 51 -2.63 -1.80 -11.32
C GLY A 51 -3.87 -2.68 -11.54
N GLN A 52 -4.92 -2.06 -12.07
CA GLN A 52 -6.18 -2.73 -12.32
C GLN A 52 -6.19 -3.41 -13.70
N ILE A 53 -7.08 -4.38 -13.86
CA ILE A 53 -7.35 -5.01 -15.15
C ILE A 53 -8.76 -4.61 -15.56
N TYR A 54 -8.91 -4.06 -16.76
CA TYR A 54 -10.15 -3.52 -17.28
C TYR A 54 -10.65 -4.32 -18.48
N ASP A 55 -11.98 -4.34 -18.65
CA ASP A 55 -12.62 -4.80 -19.88
C ASP A 55 -12.47 -3.76 -21.01
N CYS A 56 -12.95 -4.09 -22.22
CA CYS A 56 -12.88 -3.20 -23.38
C CYS A 56 -13.66 -1.88 -23.23
N ASN A 57 -14.54 -1.78 -22.22
CA ASN A 57 -15.33 -0.61 -21.90
C ASN A 57 -14.78 0.16 -20.69
N LEU A 58 -13.55 -0.14 -20.25
CA LEU A 58 -12.90 0.44 -19.07
C LEU A 58 -13.62 0.13 -17.74
N LYS A 59 -14.41 -0.95 -17.69
CA LYS A 59 -14.98 -1.45 -16.43
C LYS A 59 -13.95 -2.34 -15.74
N PRO A 60 -13.69 -2.15 -14.44
CA PRO A 60 -12.73 -2.98 -13.71
C PRO A 60 -13.21 -4.43 -13.63
N LEU A 61 -12.26 -5.34 -13.85
CA LEU A 61 -12.37 -6.79 -13.64
C LEU A 61 -11.69 -7.24 -12.34
N THR A 62 -10.78 -6.42 -11.79
CA THR A 62 -10.15 -6.59 -10.48
C THR A 62 -10.38 -5.33 -9.64
N GLY A 63 -10.38 -5.43 -8.32
CA GLY A 63 -10.53 -4.24 -7.46
C GLY A 63 -11.92 -3.62 -7.48
N SER A 64 -12.97 -4.41 -7.75
CA SER A 64 -14.34 -3.91 -7.90
C SER A 64 -15.07 -3.69 -6.56
N GLU A 65 -14.63 -4.38 -5.52
CA GLU A 65 -15.17 -4.30 -4.16
C GLU A 65 -14.17 -3.58 -3.26
N THR A 66 -14.66 -3.06 -2.14
CA THR A 66 -13.84 -2.42 -1.12
C THR A 66 -13.98 -3.17 0.20
N ARG A 67 -12.89 -3.14 0.98
CA ARG A 67 -12.86 -3.63 2.36
C ARG A 67 -12.40 -2.50 3.26
N TYR A 68 -12.72 -2.62 4.55
CA TYR A 68 -12.32 -1.62 5.54
C TYR A 68 -11.19 -2.15 6.39
N VAL A 69 -10.18 -1.31 6.55
CA VAL A 69 -8.97 -1.65 7.29
C VAL A 69 -8.71 -0.56 8.32
N ALA A 70 -8.54 -0.95 9.58
CA ALA A 70 -8.26 -0.03 10.67
C ALA A 70 -6.75 -0.02 10.99
N ALA A 71 -6.14 1.16 11.00
CA ALA A 71 -4.87 1.41 11.66
C ALA A 71 -5.14 1.76 13.12
N VAL A 72 -4.55 0.97 14.03
CA VAL A 72 -4.89 0.99 15.46
C VAL A 72 -3.65 1.21 16.28
N GLU A 73 -3.63 2.31 17.03
CA GLU A 73 -2.71 2.52 18.15
C GLU A 73 -3.29 1.80 19.39
N PRO A 74 -2.56 0.85 20.01
CA PRO A 74 -3.09 0.07 21.12
C PRO A 74 -3.49 0.93 22.32
N SER A 75 -4.78 0.94 22.65
CA SER A 75 -5.34 1.59 23.83
C SER A 75 -6.57 0.83 24.35
N ALA A 76 -6.98 1.12 25.59
CA ALA A 76 -8.18 0.51 26.16
C ALA A 76 -9.45 1.00 25.43
N GLU A 77 -9.47 2.27 25.02
CA GLU A 77 -10.55 2.84 24.21
C GLU A 77 -10.61 2.20 22.82
N ALA A 78 -9.47 2.05 22.14
CA ALA A 78 -9.39 1.39 20.84
C ALA A 78 -9.90 -0.05 20.93
N ALA A 79 -9.46 -0.81 21.92
CA ALA A 79 -9.93 -2.18 22.15
C ALA A 79 -11.46 -2.25 22.28
N GLY A 80 -12.05 -1.37 23.11
CA GLY A 80 -13.50 -1.32 23.32
C GLY A 80 -14.30 -0.99 22.06
N ALA A 81 -13.75 -0.15 21.17
CA ALA A 81 -14.39 0.23 19.91
C ALA A 81 -14.22 -0.83 18.80
N LEU A 82 -13.15 -1.63 18.85
CA LEU A 82 -12.77 -2.55 17.78
C LEU A 82 -13.50 -3.90 17.86
N TYR A 83 -13.61 -4.52 19.06
CA TYR A 83 -14.24 -5.84 19.21
C TYR A 83 -15.66 -5.99 18.64
N PRO A 84 -16.54 -4.96 18.70
CA PRO A 84 -17.88 -5.05 18.10
C PRO A 84 -17.89 -5.15 16.57
N VAL A 85 -16.87 -4.63 15.90
CA VAL A 85 -16.79 -4.56 14.42
C VAL A 85 -15.85 -5.60 13.81
N LEU A 86 -15.16 -6.36 14.64
CA LEU A 86 -14.29 -7.46 14.20
C LEU A 86 -15.08 -8.73 13.86
N ALA A 87 -14.64 -9.39 12.79
CA ALA A 87 -15.02 -10.77 12.52
C ALA A 87 -14.52 -11.68 13.66
N GLU A 88 -15.21 -12.80 13.89
CA GLU A 88 -14.89 -13.70 15.00
C GLU A 88 -13.50 -14.32 14.88
N GLU A 89 -13.07 -14.59 13.64
CA GLU A 89 -11.75 -15.11 13.29
C GLU A 89 -10.59 -14.14 13.61
N ASP A 90 -10.83 -12.84 13.58
CA ASP A 90 -9.77 -11.83 13.81
C ASP A 90 -9.62 -11.42 15.28
N ARG A 91 -10.51 -11.85 16.17
CA ARG A 91 -10.51 -11.42 17.60
C ARG A 91 -9.27 -11.89 18.36
N GLU A 92 -8.79 -13.10 18.08
CA GLU A 92 -7.58 -13.63 18.70
C GLU A 92 -6.35 -12.82 18.26
N ALA A 93 -6.23 -12.56 16.96
CA ALA A 93 -5.16 -11.74 16.39
C ALA A 93 -5.19 -10.30 16.97
N ALA A 94 -6.37 -9.69 17.08
CA ALA A 94 -6.54 -8.37 17.68
C ALA A 94 -6.08 -8.32 19.14
N THR A 95 -6.39 -9.36 19.92
CA THR A 95 -5.98 -9.46 21.34
C THR A 95 -4.46 -9.48 21.45
N HIS A 96 -3.79 -10.29 20.62
CA HIS A 96 -2.34 -10.36 20.58
C HIS A 96 -1.69 -9.05 20.12
N ALA A 97 -2.26 -8.40 19.10
CA ALA A 97 -1.75 -7.14 18.58
C ALA A 97 -1.88 -5.99 19.60
N LEU A 98 -3.02 -5.90 20.29
CA LEU A 98 -3.25 -4.91 21.36
C LEU A 98 -2.27 -5.09 22.53
N ALA A 99 -1.89 -6.33 22.85
CA ALA A 99 -0.89 -6.60 23.89
C ALA A 99 0.54 -6.19 23.48
N GLY A 100 0.80 -6.05 22.17
CA GLY A 100 2.11 -5.70 21.62
C GLY A 100 2.50 -4.23 21.75
N LEU A 101 1.61 -3.35 22.21
CA LEU A 101 1.83 -1.90 22.43
C LEU A 101 2.42 -1.15 21.22
N THR A 102 2.21 -1.68 20.03
CA THR A 102 2.75 -1.18 18.77
C THR A 102 1.60 -1.04 17.77
N PRO A 103 1.40 0.12 17.11
CA PRO A 103 0.48 0.29 16.00
C PRO A 103 0.39 -0.89 15.03
N PHE A 104 -0.83 -1.33 14.75
CA PHE A 104 -1.08 -2.47 13.88
C PHE A 104 -2.26 -2.22 12.95
N VAL A 105 -2.39 -3.08 11.96
CA VAL A 105 -3.45 -3.00 10.95
C VAL A 105 -4.34 -4.24 11.09
N ILE A 106 -5.65 -4.04 10.98
CA ILE A 106 -6.63 -5.13 11.07
C ILE A 106 -7.86 -4.85 10.22
N ASP A 107 -8.43 -5.89 9.62
CA ASP A 107 -9.68 -5.80 8.88
C ASP A 107 -10.87 -5.55 9.81
N VAL A 108 -11.78 -4.67 9.38
CA VAL A 108 -13.01 -4.36 10.10
C VAL A 108 -14.22 -4.48 9.19
N THR A 109 -15.36 -4.86 9.76
CA THR A 109 -16.59 -5.07 8.98
C THR A 109 -17.37 -3.79 8.70
N SER A 110 -17.04 -2.69 9.39
CA SER A 110 -17.75 -1.42 9.30
C SER A 110 -16.78 -0.23 9.37
N PRO A 111 -17.02 0.85 8.62
CA PRO A 111 -16.24 2.09 8.71
C PRO A 111 -16.54 2.90 9.98
N GLU A 112 -17.62 2.59 10.72
CA GLU A 112 -18.12 3.40 11.83
C GLU A 112 -17.40 3.12 13.16
N VAL A 113 -16.06 3.18 13.15
CA VAL A 113 -15.23 3.02 14.36
C VAL A 113 -14.64 4.36 14.75
N TYR A 114 -15.15 4.93 15.84
CA TYR A 114 -14.70 6.23 16.35
C TYR A 114 -14.07 6.07 17.72
N ALA A 115 -12.74 6.04 17.76
CA ALA A 115 -11.98 6.04 19.00
C ALA A 115 -10.65 6.78 18.80
N PRO A 116 -10.10 7.43 19.85
CA PRO A 116 -8.74 7.95 19.81
C PRO A 116 -7.75 6.84 19.47
N GLY A 117 -6.89 7.07 18.47
CA GLY A 117 -5.90 6.11 18.01
C GLY A 117 -6.42 5.06 17.01
N VAL A 118 -7.68 5.15 16.56
CA VAL A 118 -8.21 4.28 15.50
C VAL A 118 -8.54 5.12 14.28
N GLU A 119 -7.94 4.78 13.14
CA GLU A 119 -8.23 5.39 11.85
C GLU A 119 -8.61 4.29 10.86
N VAL A 120 -9.80 4.42 10.24
CA VAL A 120 -10.33 3.42 9.32
C VAL A 120 -10.18 3.91 7.88
N PHE A 121 -9.65 3.04 7.03
CA PHE A 121 -9.43 3.28 5.61
C PHE A 121 -10.32 2.36 4.80
N GLU A 122 -10.93 2.91 3.75
CA GLU A 122 -11.56 2.13 2.70
C GLU A 122 -10.49 1.81 1.64
N VAL A 123 -10.21 0.51 1.45
CA VAL A 123 -9.17 0.01 0.55
C VAL A 123 -9.81 -0.90 -0.50
N GLN A 124 -9.18 -0.98 -1.68
CA GLN A 124 -9.72 -1.81 -2.77
C GLN A 124 -9.40 -3.28 -2.51
N ASP A 125 -10.42 -4.14 -2.53
CA ASP A 125 -10.23 -5.57 -2.52
C ASP A 125 -9.96 -6.07 -3.94
N ARG A 126 -8.71 -6.52 -4.19
CA ARG A 126 -8.30 -6.96 -5.52
C ARG A 126 -9.12 -8.14 -6.00
N VAL A 127 -9.46 -9.06 -5.09
CA VAL A 127 -10.15 -10.33 -5.40
C VAL A 127 -11.54 -10.33 -4.78
N SER A 128 -12.53 -10.01 -5.60
CA SER A 128 -13.94 -9.99 -5.17
C SER A 128 -14.59 -11.38 -5.23
N ALA A 129 -15.52 -11.66 -4.33
CA ALA A 129 -16.16 -12.98 -4.21
C ALA A 129 -16.93 -13.41 -5.48
N GLY A 130 -17.38 -12.43 -6.27
CA GLY A 130 -18.10 -12.63 -7.54
C GLY A 130 -17.25 -12.34 -8.79
N GLN A 131 -15.92 -12.33 -8.68
CA GLN A 131 -15.04 -11.97 -9.79
C GLN A 131 -15.22 -12.93 -10.98
N THR A 132 -15.37 -12.35 -12.18
CA THR A 132 -15.43 -13.10 -13.45
C THR A 132 -14.03 -13.22 -14.05
N ALA A 133 -13.87 -14.10 -15.03
CA ALA A 133 -12.61 -14.34 -15.74
C ALA A 133 -11.44 -14.79 -14.83
N VAL A 134 -11.72 -15.45 -13.70
CA VAL A 134 -10.69 -15.83 -12.71
C VAL A 134 -9.54 -16.64 -13.31
N HIS A 135 -9.80 -17.50 -14.30
CA HIS A 135 -8.77 -18.27 -14.98
C HIS A 135 -7.92 -17.44 -15.95
N LEU A 136 -8.49 -16.39 -16.53
CA LEU A 136 -7.76 -15.47 -17.41
C LEU A 136 -6.92 -14.50 -16.56
N ILE A 137 -7.53 -13.94 -15.52
CA ILE A 137 -6.88 -13.01 -14.60
C ILE A 137 -5.72 -13.71 -13.88
N GLY A 138 -5.99 -14.88 -13.30
CA GLY A 138 -5.01 -15.62 -12.51
C GLY A 138 -4.98 -15.18 -11.05
N TYR A 139 -3.91 -15.53 -10.34
CA TYR A 139 -3.76 -15.28 -8.92
C TYR A 139 -2.35 -14.80 -8.55
N LEU A 140 -2.27 -14.20 -7.37
CA LEU A 140 -1.04 -13.76 -6.73
C LEU A 140 -0.55 -14.79 -5.70
N ASP A 141 0.74 -14.78 -5.40
CA ASP A 141 1.28 -15.47 -4.22
C ASP A 141 1.16 -14.61 -2.95
N SER A 142 1.65 -15.14 -1.82
CA SER A 142 1.67 -14.43 -0.53
C SER A 142 2.55 -13.17 -0.52
N GLU A 143 3.42 -12.98 -1.52
CA GLU A 143 4.28 -11.81 -1.68
C GLU A 143 3.71 -10.81 -2.72
N GLY A 144 2.46 -11.02 -3.16
CA GLY A 144 1.77 -10.15 -4.12
C GLY A 144 2.32 -10.24 -5.54
N LYS A 145 3.05 -11.31 -5.88
CA LYS A 145 3.56 -11.55 -7.23
C LYS A 145 2.58 -12.38 -8.05
N GLY A 146 2.35 -11.95 -9.29
CA GLY A 146 1.53 -12.70 -10.25
C GLY A 146 2.12 -14.06 -10.60
N VAL A 147 1.35 -15.13 -10.36
CA VAL A 147 1.79 -16.52 -10.59
C VAL A 147 1.20 -17.10 -11.87
N THR A 148 -0.03 -16.72 -12.22
CA THR A 148 -0.74 -17.23 -13.39
C THR A 148 -1.48 -16.15 -14.15
N GLY A 149 -1.94 -16.48 -15.36
CA GLY A 149 -2.82 -15.63 -16.15
C GLY A 149 -2.22 -14.26 -16.49
N LEU A 150 -3.09 -13.27 -16.56
CA LEU A 150 -2.74 -11.87 -16.80
C LEU A 150 -1.93 -11.27 -15.65
N GLU A 151 -2.16 -11.71 -14.41
CA GLU A 151 -1.37 -11.27 -13.27
C GLU A 151 0.11 -11.59 -13.43
N ALA A 152 0.44 -12.78 -13.92
CA ALA A 152 1.82 -13.15 -14.23
C ALA A 152 2.34 -12.47 -15.50
N ALA A 153 1.53 -12.42 -16.55
CA ALA A 153 1.93 -11.87 -17.84
C ALA A 153 2.28 -10.38 -17.76
N PHE A 154 1.59 -9.63 -16.92
CA PHE A 154 1.76 -8.19 -16.74
C PHE A 154 2.30 -7.81 -15.35
N ASP A 155 2.98 -8.72 -14.64
CA ASP A 155 3.33 -8.50 -13.23
C ASP A 155 4.10 -7.20 -13.01
N GLU A 156 5.17 -6.99 -13.76
CA GLU A 156 6.02 -5.81 -13.67
C GLU A 156 5.24 -4.51 -13.94
N TYR A 157 4.41 -4.51 -14.98
CA TYR A 157 3.62 -3.33 -15.35
C TYR A 157 2.54 -3.02 -14.30
N LEU A 158 1.79 -4.03 -13.87
CA LEU A 158 0.76 -3.87 -12.83
C LEU A 158 1.37 -3.40 -11.50
N ARG A 159 2.56 -3.87 -11.12
CA ARG A 159 3.31 -3.35 -9.96
C ARG A 159 3.70 -1.90 -10.15
N SER A 160 4.18 -1.52 -11.33
CA SER A 160 4.61 -0.14 -11.60
C SER A 160 3.45 0.88 -11.56
N CYS A 161 2.22 0.42 -11.80
CA CYS A 161 1.00 1.22 -11.66
C CYS A 161 0.44 1.23 -10.23
N GLY A 162 1.01 0.44 -9.33
CA GLY A 162 0.62 0.37 -7.93
C GLY A 162 1.08 1.57 -7.11
N GLY A 163 0.69 1.56 -5.85
CA GLY A 163 0.97 2.61 -4.88
C GLY A 163 0.67 2.15 -3.46
N SER A 164 1.15 2.88 -2.46
CA SER A 164 1.04 2.49 -1.05
C SER A 164 0.18 3.47 -0.26
N LEU A 165 -0.55 2.94 0.72
CA LEU A 165 -1.25 3.70 1.74
C LEU A 165 -0.62 3.36 3.09
N SER A 166 -0.17 4.37 3.82
CA SER A 166 0.50 4.18 5.11
C SER A 166 0.12 5.28 6.09
N VAL A 167 0.30 4.98 7.38
CA VAL A 167 0.10 5.93 8.47
C VAL A 167 1.43 6.14 9.18
N ARG A 168 1.88 7.39 9.27
CA ARG A 168 3.11 7.77 9.94
C ARG A 168 2.79 8.24 11.35
N TYR A 169 3.33 7.52 12.32
CA TYR A 169 3.30 7.88 13.74
C TYR A 169 4.61 8.58 14.10
N ALA A 170 4.53 9.74 14.75
CA ALA A 170 5.69 10.29 15.44
C ALA A 170 6.06 9.35 16.60
N THR A 171 7.35 9.11 16.84
CA THR A 171 7.81 8.29 17.97
C THR A 171 8.78 9.05 18.85
N ASP A 172 8.81 8.67 20.12
CA ASP A 172 9.73 9.22 21.11
C ASP A 172 11.17 8.70 20.90
N THR A 173 12.09 9.13 21.75
CA THR A 173 13.49 8.68 21.70
C THR A 173 13.67 7.18 22.02
N MET A 174 12.61 6.50 22.46
CA MET A 174 12.59 5.07 22.75
C MET A 174 11.86 4.26 21.65
N GLY A 175 11.38 4.91 20.58
CA GLY A 175 10.71 4.28 19.45
C GLY A 175 9.22 3.96 19.68
N GLN A 176 8.62 4.48 20.75
CA GLN A 176 7.18 4.33 21.01
C GLN A 176 6.39 5.44 20.33
N ALA A 177 5.22 5.13 19.77
CA ALA A 177 4.34 6.13 19.17
C ALA A 177 3.99 7.23 20.19
N LEU A 178 4.18 8.48 19.80
CA LEU A 178 3.80 9.68 20.54
C LEU A 178 2.33 9.97 20.25
N SER A 179 1.45 9.53 21.14
CA SER A 179 -0.01 9.78 21.03
C SER A 179 -0.38 11.28 21.12
N SER A 180 0.58 12.17 21.40
CA SER A 180 0.36 13.63 21.45
C SER A 180 0.35 14.31 20.08
N THR A 181 0.75 13.61 19.02
CA THR A 181 0.77 14.13 17.65
C THR A 181 -0.18 13.28 16.80
N ALA A 182 -1.09 13.93 16.10
CA ALA A 182 -1.99 13.22 15.20
C ALA A 182 -1.17 12.48 14.13
N PRO A 183 -1.50 11.21 13.82
CA PRO A 183 -0.83 10.48 12.76
C PRO A 183 -0.99 11.17 11.41
N GLU A 184 0.01 11.03 10.55
CA GLU A 184 -0.01 11.58 9.19
C GLU A 184 -0.32 10.45 8.20
N VAL A 185 -1.39 10.58 7.43
CA VAL A 185 -1.69 9.67 6.32
C VAL A 185 -0.76 9.97 5.14
N VAL A 186 0.00 8.97 4.74
CA VAL A 186 0.92 9.00 3.60
C VAL A 186 0.31 8.17 2.48
N ASN A 187 -0.09 8.83 1.40
CA ASN A 187 -0.60 8.18 0.20
C ASN A 187 0.39 8.40 -0.96
N GLU A 188 1.04 7.31 -1.39
CA GLU A 188 1.95 7.30 -2.53
C GLU A 188 1.27 6.63 -3.72
N ASN A 189 0.45 7.39 -4.45
CA ASN A 189 -0.22 6.94 -5.67
C ASN A 189 -1.17 5.74 -5.46
N TYR A 190 -1.69 5.57 -4.25
CA TYR A 190 -2.61 4.49 -3.92
C TYR A 190 -3.89 4.60 -4.74
N GLY A 191 -4.25 3.54 -5.46
CA GLY A 191 -5.50 3.47 -6.21
C GLY A 191 -5.56 4.42 -7.42
N ALA A 192 -4.41 4.81 -7.99
CA ALA A 192 -4.33 5.77 -9.09
C ALA A 192 -4.98 5.32 -10.42
N GLY A 193 -5.49 4.09 -10.50
CA GLY A 193 -6.26 3.59 -11.65
C GLY A 193 -5.43 3.25 -12.90
N GLY A 194 -4.10 3.20 -12.78
CA GLY A 194 -3.25 2.67 -13.85
C GLY A 194 -3.47 1.17 -14.04
N GLY A 195 -3.42 0.68 -15.27
CA GLY A 195 -3.75 -0.73 -15.51
C GLY A 195 -3.70 -1.17 -16.97
N VAL A 196 -4.14 -2.41 -17.17
CA VAL A 196 -4.21 -3.07 -18.48
C VAL A 196 -5.66 -3.11 -18.94
N VAL A 197 -5.90 -2.72 -20.19
CA VAL A 197 -7.23 -2.81 -20.82
C VAL A 197 -7.25 -4.02 -21.75
N LEU A 198 -8.23 -4.89 -21.57
CA LEU A 198 -8.41 -6.09 -22.38
C LEU A 198 -9.41 -5.85 -23.52
N THR A 199 -9.47 -6.79 -24.46
CA THR A 199 -10.47 -6.79 -25.53
C THR A 199 -11.80 -7.44 -25.10
N ILE A 200 -11.77 -8.22 -24.03
CA ILE A 200 -12.94 -8.93 -23.51
C ILE A 200 -13.98 -7.95 -22.98
N ASP A 201 -15.25 -8.30 -23.12
CA ASP A 201 -16.37 -7.57 -22.56
C ASP A 201 -16.87 -8.31 -21.31
N ARG A 202 -17.00 -7.57 -20.21
CA ARG A 202 -17.40 -8.17 -18.92
C ARG A 202 -18.79 -8.82 -18.97
N GLU A 203 -19.71 -8.27 -19.74
CA GLU A 203 -21.08 -8.78 -19.84
C GLU A 203 -21.13 -10.08 -20.66
N ILE A 204 -20.35 -10.14 -21.75
CA ILE A 204 -20.18 -11.36 -22.56
C ILE A 204 -19.50 -12.46 -21.72
N GLN A 205 -18.43 -12.10 -21.00
CA GLN A 205 -17.73 -13.03 -20.10
C GLN A 205 -18.68 -13.60 -19.05
N GLN A 206 -19.46 -12.74 -18.39
CA GLN A 206 -20.41 -13.17 -17.37
C GLN A 206 -21.48 -14.11 -17.97
N ALA A 207 -22.00 -13.81 -19.16
CA ALA A 207 -22.96 -14.67 -19.84
C ALA A 207 -22.34 -16.04 -20.23
N ALA A 208 -21.09 -16.05 -20.71
CA ALA A 208 -20.37 -17.27 -21.06
C ALA A 208 -20.13 -18.16 -19.84
N GLU A 209 -19.72 -17.58 -18.71
CA GLU A 209 -19.51 -18.31 -17.45
C GLU A 209 -20.82 -18.87 -16.88
N GLN A 210 -21.90 -18.09 -16.91
CA GLN A 210 -23.22 -18.56 -16.47
C GLN A 210 -23.74 -19.71 -17.34
N ALA A 211 -23.58 -19.63 -18.66
CA ALA A 211 -23.92 -20.71 -19.56
C ALA A 211 -23.06 -21.96 -19.30
N ALA A 212 -21.75 -21.77 -19.13
CA ALA A 212 -20.83 -22.85 -18.85
C ALA A 212 -21.16 -23.57 -17.53
N ALA A 213 -21.42 -22.81 -16.46
CA ALA A 213 -21.79 -23.35 -15.16
C ALA A 213 -23.10 -24.16 -15.19
N ARG A 214 -24.01 -23.83 -16.12
CA ARG A 214 -25.29 -24.54 -16.28
C ARG A 214 -25.18 -25.81 -17.11
N TYR A 215 -24.33 -25.83 -18.13
CA TYR A 215 -24.34 -26.88 -19.17
C TYR A 215 -23.08 -27.75 -19.20
N PHE A 216 -21.98 -27.33 -18.57
CA PHE A 216 -20.73 -28.06 -18.58
C PHE A 216 -20.33 -28.51 -17.18
N GLU A 217 -19.82 -29.72 -17.07
CA GLU A 217 -19.10 -30.18 -15.88
C GLU A 217 -17.63 -29.74 -15.94
N LYS A 218 -17.01 -29.83 -17.13
CA LYS A 218 -15.66 -29.34 -17.45
C LYS A 218 -15.61 -28.91 -18.92
N GLY A 219 -14.98 -27.78 -19.20
CA GLY A 219 -14.83 -27.25 -20.56
C GLY A 219 -14.31 -25.83 -20.58
N ALA A 220 -14.19 -25.26 -21.78
CA ALA A 220 -13.84 -23.86 -21.98
C ALA A 220 -14.75 -23.28 -23.07
N VAL A 221 -15.03 -21.98 -22.95
CA VAL A 221 -15.80 -21.21 -23.92
C VAL A 221 -14.89 -20.10 -24.44
N VAL A 222 -14.88 -19.90 -25.76
CA VAL A 222 -14.17 -18.79 -26.40
C VAL A 222 -15.18 -18.06 -27.26
N VAL A 223 -15.30 -16.76 -27.04
CA VAL A 223 -16.10 -15.85 -27.86
C VAL A 223 -15.14 -14.86 -28.51
N LEU A 224 -15.31 -14.64 -29.81
CA LEU A 224 -14.45 -13.74 -30.58
C LEU A 224 -15.27 -13.01 -31.64
N ASP A 225 -14.86 -11.78 -31.94
CA ASP A 225 -15.38 -11.04 -33.08
C ASP A 225 -14.78 -11.61 -34.38
N VAL A 226 -15.63 -12.12 -35.26
CA VAL A 226 -15.19 -12.79 -36.50
C VAL A 226 -14.54 -11.85 -37.53
N HIS A 227 -14.79 -10.55 -37.42
CA HIS A 227 -14.22 -9.56 -38.35
C HIS A 227 -12.89 -9.01 -37.84
N THR A 228 -12.77 -8.75 -36.53
CA THR A 228 -11.56 -8.15 -35.95
C THR A 228 -10.58 -9.17 -35.37
N GLY A 229 -11.05 -10.37 -35.03
CA GLY A 229 -10.28 -11.39 -34.33
C GLY A 229 -10.09 -11.10 -32.83
N GLU A 230 -10.70 -10.04 -32.30
CA GLU A 230 -10.64 -9.71 -30.88
C GLU A 230 -11.42 -10.74 -30.05
N ILE A 231 -10.83 -11.15 -28.93
CA ILE A 231 -11.52 -11.99 -27.95
C ILE A 231 -12.51 -11.11 -27.19
N ARG A 232 -13.77 -11.56 -27.09
CA ARG A 232 -14.89 -10.84 -26.47
C ARG A 232 -15.38 -11.54 -25.22
#